data_AF-A0A256ZRV2-F1
#
_entry.id   AF-A0A256ZRV2-F1
#
_cell.length_a   1.000
_cell.length_b   1.000
_cell.length_c   1.000
_cell.angle_alpha   90.00
_cell.angle_beta   90.00
_cell.angle_gamma   90.00
#
_symmetry.space_group_name_H-M   'P 1'
#
loop_
_entity.id
_entity.type
_entity.pdbx_description
1 polymer ?
#
loop_
_entity_poly.entity_id
_entity_poly.type
_entity_poly.pdbx_seq_one_letter_code
_entity_poly.pdbx_strand_id
1 'polypeptide(L)'
;MLGYCDVNTTSEHISRYYLVYKYAHGVVLDVASGTCYGPSMLKRSNGVKFVISVDIDCEVLKYGRMVYSADCVCTDAIYLPCRKRVFDTVVSIETLEHIEDQRAFLNEIKRCLEKMWKTRLKYT
;
A
#
# COMPACT_ATOMS: atom_id res chain seq x y z
N MET A 1 11.68 4.85 -16.87
CA MET A 1 11.81 3.57 -16.14
C MET A 1 11.49 3.85 -14.67
N LEU A 2 10.52 3.16 -14.06
CA LEU A 2 10.16 3.33 -12.64
C LEU A 2 11.19 2.64 -11.71
N GLY A 3 12.46 2.99 -11.86
CA GLY A 3 13.57 2.56 -11.00
C GLY A 3 13.96 1.08 -11.06
N TYR A 4 13.01 0.14 -11.11
CA TYR A 4 13.26 -1.28 -10.83
C TYR A 4 12.31 -2.27 -11.55
N CYS A 5 11.45 -1.82 -12.46
CA CYS A 5 10.50 -2.69 -13.18
C CYS A 5 10.66 -2.65 -14.70
N ASP A 6 10.43 -3.80 -15.34
CA ASP A 6 10.25 -3.91 -16.80
C ASP A 6 9.06 -3.05 -17.27
N VAL A 7 9.07 -2.64 -18.55
CA VAL A 7 8.07 -1.75 -19.15
C VAL A 7 6.65 -2.34 -19.18
N ASN A 8 6.52 -3.66 -19.37
CA ASN A 8 5.21 -4.32 -19.39
C ASN A 8 4.63 -4.39 -17.98
N THR A 9 5.43 -4.86 -17.02
CA THR A 9 5.10 -4.88 -15.59
C THR A 9 4.73 -3.49 -15.08
N THR A 10 5.45 -2.46 -15.52
CA THR A 10 5.17 -1.06 -15.16
C THR A 10 3.75 -0.62 -15.54
N SER A 11 3.29 -0.96 -16.75
CA SER A 11 1.97 -0.51 -17.25
C SER A 11 0.80 -1.15 -16.49
N GLU A 12 0.95 -2.41 -16.12
CA GLU A 12 -0.05 -3.09 -15.30
C GLU A 12 -0.06 -2.56 -13.85
N HIS A 13 1.11 -2.30 -13.26
CA HIS A 13 1.22 -1.70 -11.93
C HIS A 13 0.52 -0.33 -11.87
N ILE A 14 0.75 0.52 -12.88
CA ILE A 14 0.07 1.82 -13.00
C ILE A 14 -1.45 1.63 -13.04
N SER A 15 -1.94 0.68 -13.85
CA SER A 15 -3.38 0.42 -13.99
C SER A 15 -4.02 -0.04 -12.68
N ARG A 16 -3.34 -0.91 -11.92
CA ARG A 16 -3.80 -1.36 -10.59
C ARG A 16 -3.85 -0.19 -9.60
N TYR A 17 -2.82 0.66 -9.55
CA TYR A 17 -2.84 1.85 -8.69
C TYR A 17 -3.88 2.88 -9.11
N TYR A 18 -4.18 3.02 -10.40
CA TYR A 18 -5.25 3.89 -10.88
C TYR A 18 -6.63 3.41 -10.42
N LEU A 19 -6.85 2.09 -10.31
CA LEU A 19 -8.05 1.55 -9.71
C LEU A 19 -8.12 1.91 -8.22
N VAL A 20 -7.04 1.67 -7.47
CA VAL A 20 -6.94 1.99 -6.04
C VAL A 20 -7.17 3.48 -5.78
N TYR A 21 -6.63 4.36 -6.62
CA TYR A 21 -6.77 5.82 -6.52
C TYR A 21 -8.24 6.27 -6.39
N LYS A 22 -9.17 5.56 -7.05
CA LYS A 22 -10.60 5.88 -7.03
C LYS A 22 -11.30 5.53 -5.71
N TYR A 23 -10.73 4.61 -4.93
CA TYR A 23 -11.35 4.09 -3.70
C TYR A 23 -10.56 4.43 -2.42
N ALA A 24 -9.28 4.77 -2.56
CA ALA A 24 -8.42 5.13 -1.45
C ALA A 24 -8.90 6.43 -0.79
N HIS A 25 -8.96 6.41 0.55
CA HIS A 25 -9.35 7.56 1.34
C HIS A 25 -8.74 7.48 2.75
N GLY A 26 -8.69 8.63 3.43
CA GLY A 26 -8.24 8.76 4.81
C GLY A 26 -6.73 8.53 4.97
N VAL A 27 -6.34 7.90 6.07
CA VAL A 27 -4.96 7.47 6.31
C VAL A 27 -4.74 6.13 5.63
N VAL A 28 -3.81 6.09 4.67
CA VAL A 28 -3.56 4.93 3.82
C VAL A 28 -2.26 4.25 4.23
N LEU A 29 -2.29 2.93 4.33
CA LEU A 29 -1.09 2.09 4.38
C LEU A 29 -0.92 1.38 3.03
N ASP A 30 0.26 1.45 2.44
CA ASP A 30 0.63 0.65 1.28
C ASP A 30 1.71 -0.36 1.66
N VAL A 31 1.43 -1.65 1.50
CA VAL A 31 2.27 -2.76 1.95
C VAL A 31 2.94 -3.44 0.76
N ALA A 32 4.24 -3.71 0.89
CA ALA A 32 5.12 -4.10 -0.22
C ALA A 32 5.10 -3.04 -1.35
N SER A 33 5.28 -1.79 -0.94
CA SER A 33 5.16 -0.60 -1.78
C SER A 33 6.29 -0.43 -2.82
N GLY A 34 7.35 -1.22 -2.71
CA GLY A 34 8.55 -1.15 -3.54
C GLY A 34 9.16 0.25 -3.54
N THR A 35 9.25 0.85 -4.73
CA THR A 35 9.83 2.19 -4.92
C THR A 35 8.92 3.34 -4.47
N CYS A 36 7.73 3.03 -3.94
CA CYS A 36 6.71 4.00 -3.51
C CYS A 36 6.12 4.87 -4.65
N TYR A 37 6.26 4.46 -5.91
CA TYR A 37 5.63 5.17 -7.04
C TYR A 37 4.09 5.18 -6.93
N GLY A 38 3.46 4.04 -6.66
CA GLY A 38 2.02 3.93 -6.49
C GLY A 38 1.49 4.83 -5.36
N PRO A 39 2.06 4.77 -4.15
CA PRO A 39 1.80 5.72 -3.06
C PRO A 39 1.91 7.18 -3.48
N SER A 40 2.90 7.55 -4.29
CA SER A 40 3.06 8.92 -4.79
C SER A 40 1.87 9.38 -5.63
N MET A 41 1.21 8.46 -6.33
CA MET A 41 -0.05 8.72 -7.04
C MET A 41 -1.21 8.83 -6.04
N LEU A 42 -1.31 7.92 -5.08
CA LEU A 42 -2.39 7.91 -4.08
C LEU A 42 -2.42 9.19 -3.23
N LYS A 43 -1.25 9.75 -2.90
CA LYS A 43 -1.11 11.05 -2.21
C LYS A 43 -1.84 12.21 -2.93
N ARG A 44 -2.12 12.08 -4.23
CA ARG A 44 -2.82 13.10 -5.04
C ARG A 44 -4.35 12.93 -5.06
N SER A 45 -4.87 11.84 -4.50
CA SER A 45 -6.32 11.59 -4.46
C SER A 45 -6.99 12.50 -3.42
N ASN A 46 -8.06 13.19 -3.82
CA ASN A 46 -8.78 14.13 -2.96
C ASN A 46 -9.28 13.52 -1.63
N GLY A 47 -9.48 12.21 -1.56
CA GLY A 47 -9.93 11.51 -0.36
C GLY A 47 -8.80 11.14 0.62
N VAL A 48 -7.55 11.14 0.16
CA VAL A 48 -6.39 10.66 0.91
C VAL A 48 -5.78 11.79 1.74
N LYS A 49 -5.62 11.56 3.04
CA LYS A 49 -5.04 12.53 3.98
C LYS A 49 -3.54 12.33 4.16
N PHE A 50 -3.12 11.07 4.21
CA PHE A 50 -1.73 10.68 4.43
C PHE A 50 -1.50 9.27 3.89
N VAL A 51 -0.31 9.00 3.38
CA VAL A 51 0.07 7.66 2.88
C VAL A 51 1.37 7.26 3.56
N ILE A 52 1.33 6.12 4.25
CA ILE A 52 2.51 5.45 4.79
C ILE A 52 2.80 4.24 3.92
N SER A 53 4.05 4.08 3.52
CA SER A 53 4.50 2.97 2.69
C SER A 53 5.43 2.06 3.47
N VAL A 54 5.28 0.75 3.30
CA VAL A 54 6.18 -0.23 3.91
C VAL A 54 6.68 -1.22 2.87
N ASP A 55 7.91 -1.66 3.08
CA ASP A 55 8.54 -2.72 2.29
C ASP A 55 9.64 -3.37 3.12
N ILE A 56 9.97 -4.63 2.81
CA ILE A 56 11.07 -5.35 3.47
C ILE A 56 12.42 -4.92 2.92
N ASP A 57 12.46 -4.44 1.67
CA ASP A 57 13.67 -3.96 1.03
C ASP A 57 13.93 -2.48 1.39
N CYS A 58 14.95 -2.25 2.20
CA CYS A 58 15.30 -0.90 2.63
C CYS A 58 15.88 -0.03 1.51
N GLU A 59 16.50 -0.62 0.49
CA GLU A 59 17.16 0.11 -0.61
C GLU A 59 16.11 0.68 -1.58
N VAL A 60 15.07 -0.10 -1.92
CA VAL A 60 13.96 0.42 -2.75
C VAL A 60 13.22 1.55 -2.06
N LEU A 61 13.08 1.48 -0.73
CA LEU A 61 12.49 2.56 0.07
C LEU A 61 13.38 3.81 0.10
N LYS A 62 14.72 3.69 0.08
CA LYS A 62 15.61 4.86 -0.05
C LYS A 62 15.34 5.59 -1.36
N TYR A 63 15.17 4.86 -2.47
CA TYR A 63 14.77 5.46 -3.74
C TYR A 63 13.44 6.20 -3.61
N GLY A 64 12.43 5.57 -2.99
CA GLY A 64 11.11 6.18 -2.78
C GLY A 64 11.16 7.48 -1.96
N ARG A 65 12.00 7.53 -0.92
CA ARG A 65 12.23 8.76 -0.13
C ARG A 65 12.86 9.86 -0.97
N MET A 66 13.88 9.55 -1.76
CA MET A 66 14.61 10.54 -2.56
C MET A 66 13.79 11.08 -3.73
N VAL A 67 13.06 10.20 -4.43
CA VAL A 67 12.39 10.55 -5.69
C VAL A 67 10.95 11.01 -5.48
N TYR A 68 10.24 10.43 -4.51
CA TYR A 68 8.81 10.70 -4.29
C TYR A 68 8.50 11.37 -2.95
N SER A 69 9.52 11.71 -2.16
CA SER A 69 9.34 12.20 -0.77
C SER A 69 8.38 11.30 0.00
N ALA A 70 8.57 9.97 -0.13
CA ALA A 70 7.70 8.98 0.46
C ALA A 70 7.87 8.93 1.98
N ASP A 71 6.75 8.85 2.70
CA ASP A 71 6.73 8.55 4.13
C ASP A 71 6.73 7.02 4.26
N CYS A 72 7.90 6.43 4.52
CA CYS A 72 8.04 4.99 4.48
C CYS A 72 8.89 4.37 5.60
N VAL A 73 8.58 3.13 5.93
CA VAL A 73 9.21 2.34 6.99
C VAL A 73 9.63 0.98 6.45
N CYS A 74 10.89 0.60 6.68
CA CYS A 74 11.37 -0.73 6.34
C CYS A 74 10.89 -1.72 7.40
N THR A 75 10.12 -2.73 7.01
CA THR A 75 9.57 -3.73 7.93
C THR A 75 9.04 -4.94 7.18
N ASP A 76 8.91 -6.06 7.89
CA ASP A 76 8.16 -7.21 7.41
C ASP A 76 6.65 -6.90 7.40
N ALA A 77 5.97 -7.33 6.34
CA ALA A 77 4.53 -7.18 6.14
C ALA A 77 3.70 -7.94 7.19
N ILE A 78 4.26 -8.98 7.83
CA ILE A 78 3.58 -9.71 8.92
C ILE A 78 3.83 -9.12 10.32
N TYR A 79 4.70 -8.10 10.42
CA TYR A 79 5.05 -7.42 11.67
C TYR A 79 5.03 -5.90 11.49
N LEU A 80 3.84 -5.31 11.32
CA LEU A 80 3.71 -3.89 11.02
C LEU A 80 3.84 -3.03 12.30
N PRO A 81 4.79 -2.07 12.36
CA PRO A 81 5.11 -1.29 13.56
C PRO A 81 4.13 -0.13 13.78
N CYS A 82 2.83 -0.45 13.84
CA CYS A 82 1.75 0.51 13.98
C CYS A 82 0.74 0.06 15.03
N ARG A 83 -0.01 1.02 15.58
CA ARG A 83 -1.13 0.71 16.49
C ARG A 83 -2.24 0.00 15.71
N LYS A 84 -3.07 -0.77 16.42
CA LYS A 84 -4.28 -1.35 15.82
C LYS A 84 -5.23 -0.24 15.37
N ARG A 85 -5.96 -0.48 14.27
CA ARG A 85 -7.06 0.38 13.79
C ARG A 85 -6.63 1.83 13.55
N VAL A 86 -5.63 2.02 12.69
CA VAL A 86 -5.07 3.34 12.36
C VAL A 86 -5.40 3.75 10.93
N PHE A 87 -5.58 2.79 10.02
CA PHE A 87 -5.66 3.06 8.60
C PHE A 87 -7.10 2.91 8.09
N ASP A 88 -7.56 3.92 7.37
CA ASP A 88 -8.85 3.91 6.67
C ASP A 88 -8.80 3.02 5.42
N THR A 89 -7.63 2.98 4.75
CA THR A 89 -7.38 2.13 3.58
C THR A 89 -6.06 1.39 3.76
N VAL A 90 -6.05 0.09 3.47
CA VAL A 90 -4.81 -0.69 3.32
C VAL A 90 -4.73 -1.22 1.89
N VAL A 91 -3.59 -1.00 1.24
CA VAL A 91 -3.28 -1.42 -0.13
C VAL A 91 -2.14 -2.43 -0.07
N SER A 92 -2.24 -3.50 -0.85
CA SER A 92 -1.18 -4.47 -1.08
C SER A 92 -1.48 -5.15 -2.41
N ILE A 93 -0.53 -5.09 -3.33
CA ILE A 93 -0.70 -5.50 -4.74
C ILE A 93 0.37 -6.52 -5.08
N GLU A 94 -0.02 -7.68 -5.65
CA GLU A 94 0.89 -8.77 -6.07
C GLU A 94 1.88 -9.15 -4.96
N THR A 95 1.39 -9.28 -3.72
CA THR A 95 2.22 -9.51 -2.52
C THR A 95 1.91 -10.84 -1.84
N LEU A 96 0.66 -11.28 -1.81
CA LEU A 96 0.19 -12.39 -0.98
C LEU A 96 0.87 -13.72 -1.33
N GLU A 97 1.09 -13.96 -2.62
CA GLU A 97 1.76 -15.11 -3.19
C GLU A 97 3.24 -15.23 -2.80
N HIS A 98 3.85 -14.12 -2.38
CA HIS A 98 5.25 -14.06 -1.96
C HIS A 98 5.42 -14.14 -0.44
N ILE A 99 4.33 -14.10 0.33
CA ILE A 99 4.38 -14.23 1.79
C ILE A 99 4.28 -15.69 2.20
N GLU A 100 5.24 -16.15 3.01
CA GLU A 100 5.25 -17.52 3.57
C GLU A 100 4.06 -17.75 4.52
N ASP A 101 3.89 -16.90 5.53
CA ASP A 101 2.72 -16.95 6.43
C ASP A 101 1.62 -15.97 5.99
N GLN A 102 0.90 -16.36 4.95
CA GLN A 102 -0.24 -15.61 4.42
C GLN A 102 -1.31 -15.31 5.47
N ARG A 103 -1.46 -16.20 6.47
CA ARG A 103 -2.47 -16.02 7.53
C ARG A 103 -2.04 -14.94 8.51
N ALA A 104 -0.78 -14.92 8.92
CA ALA A 104 -0.22 -13.84 9.73
C ALA A 104 -0.36 -12.50 9.01
N PHE A 105 -0.02 -12.45 7.72
CA PHE A 105 -0.20 -11.26 6.90
C PHE A 105 -1.65 -10.75 6.89
N LEU A 106 -2.63 -11.60 6.57
CA LEU A 106 -4.04 -11.18 6.54
C LEU A 106 -4.55 -10.73 7.92
N ASN A 107 -4.09 -11.38 8.99
CA ASN A 107 -4.40 -10.94 10.35
C ASN A 107 -3.81 -9.56 10.65
N GLU A 108 -2.60 -9.29 10.17
CA GLU A 108 -1.90 -8.04 10.38
C GLU A 108 -2.56 -6.88 9.60
N ILE A 109 -2.95 -7.11 8.35
CA ILE A 109 -3.76 -6.17 7.56
C ILE A 109 -5.08 -5.87 8.27
N LYS A 110 -5.78 -6.91 8.75
CA LYS A 110 -7.02 -6.74 9.51
C LYS A 110 -6.83 -5.97 10.81
N ARG A 111 -5.71 -6.16 11.52
CA ARG A 111 -5.37 -5.45 12.75
C ARG A 111 -5.17 -3.95 12.49
N CYS A 112 -4.60 -3.60 11.35
CA CYS A 112 -4.28 -2.23 10.95
C CYS A 112 -5.50 -1.39 10.55
N LEU A 113 -6.52 -2.00 9.94
CA LEU A 113 -7.72 -1.32 9.44
C LEU A 113 -8.60 -0.74 10.56
N GLU A 114 -8.99 0.54 10.42
CA GLU A 114 -9.79 1.29 11.39
C GLU A 114 -11.19 0.66 11.60
N LYS A 115 -11.77 0.16 10.51
CA LYS A 115 -13.07 -0.54 10.48
C LYS A 115 -12.98 -1.75 9.55
N MET A 116 -13.66 -2.84 9.91
CA MET A 116 -13.96 -3.89 8.92
C MET A 116 -14.82 -3.26 7.82
N TRP A 117 -14.46 -3.43 6.55
CA TRP A 117 -15.34 -3.13 5.42
C TRP A 117 -16.68 -3.85 5.64
N LYS A 118 -17.72 -3.10 6.01
CA LYS A 118 -19.11 -3.54 5.90
C LYS A 118 -19.56 -3.20 4.49
N THR A 119 -19.56 -4.16 3.58
CA THR A 119 -20.14 -4.01 2.25
C THR A 119 -21.61 -3.64 2.42
N ARG A 120 -21.98 -2.38 2.14
CA ARG A 120 -23.38 -1.96 2.05
C ARG A 120 -23.75 -1.99 0.57
N LEU A 121 -24.00 -3.18 0.03
CA LEU A 121 -24.71 -3.33 -1.23
C LEU A 121 -26.15 -2.86 -1.00
N LYS A 122 -26.42 -1.60 -1.33
CA LYS A 122 -27.79 -1.15 -1.60
C LYS A 122 -28.03 -1.42 -3.08
N TYR A 123 -28.83 -2.42 -3.38
CA TYR A 123 -29.55 -2.47 -4.65
C TYR A 123 -30.61 -1.36 -4.59
N THR A 124 -30.50 -0.39 -5.48
CA THR A 124 -31.58 0.51 -5.89
C THR A 124 -31.70 0.40 -7.39
#